data_AF-A0A3D3NPL3-F1
#
_entry.id   AF-A0A3D3NPL3-F1
#
_cell.length_a   1.000
_cell.length_b   1.000
_cell.length_c   1.000
_cell.angle_alpha   90.00
_cell.angle_beta   90.00
_cell.angle_gamma   90.00
#
_symmetry.space_group_name_H-M   'P 1'
#
loop_
_entity.id
_entity.type
_entity.pdbx_description
1 polymer ?
#
loop_
_entity_poly.entity_id
_entity_poly.type
_entity_poly.pdbx_seq_one_letter_code
_entity_poly.pdbx_strand_id
1 'polypeptide(L)' 'MPAPSRTPYAQFQAELEQIMLHKWLASESEGKDIGFERALNDWALNHRAAWRREQNNGQKPAPARKG' A
#
# COMPACT_ATOMS: atom_id res chain seq x y z
N MET A 1 18.28 7.81 1.18
CA MET A 1 17.16 6.86 1.02
C MET A 1 17.33 6.18 -0.34
N PRO A 2 17.63 4.88 -0.43
CA PRO A 2 17.58 4.20 -1.72
C PRO A 2 16.13 4.23 -2.23
N ALA A 3 15.95 4.49 -3.52
CA ALA A 3 14.65 4.39 -4.17
C ALA A 3 14.04 3.00 -3.91
N PRO A 4 12.70 2.88 -3.75
CA PRO A 4 12.07 1.58 -3.54
C PRO A 4 12.51 0.64 -4.67
N SER A 5 13.27 -0.39 -4.31
CA SER A 5 13.78 -1.37 -5.26
C SER A 5 12.57 -2.13 -5.82
N ARG A 6 12.53 -2.27 -7.13
CA ARG A 6 11.38 -2.75 -7.93
C ARG A 6 11.12 -4.26 -7.80
N THR A 7 11.43 -4.84 -6.65
CA THR A 7 11.38 -6.29 -6.41
C THR A 7 10.00 -6.71 -5.89
N PRO A 8 9.54 -7.94 -6.17
CA PRO A 8 8.30 -8.46 -5.60
C PRO A 8 8.25 -8.38 -4.06
N TYR A 9 9.41 -8.57 -3.41
CA TYR A 9 9.51 -8.49 -1.96
C TYR A 9 9.29 -7.06 -1.43
N ALA A 10 9.88 -6.06 -2.08
CA ALA A 10 9.68 -4.66 -1.70
C ALA A 10 8.23 -4.21 -1.92
N GLN A 11 7.58 -4.68 -2.99
CA GLN A 11 6.15 -4.43 -3.22
C GLN A 11 5.29 -5.07 -2.13
N PHE A 12 5.63 -6.29 -1.72
CA PHE A 12 4.95 -6.97 -0.61
C PHE A 12 5.14 -6.21 0.71
N GLN A 13 6.34 -5.72 1.02
CA GLN A 13 6.59 -4.90 2.21
C GLN A 13 5.76 -3.62 2.22
N ALA A 14 5.73 -2.90 1.10
CA ALA A 14 4.90 -1.69 0.96
C ALA A 14 3.40 -2.00 1.14
N GLU A 15 2.95 -3.16 0.68
CA GLU A 15 1.57 -3.60 0.87
C GLU A 15 1.26 -3.94 2.33
N LEU A 16 2.19 -4.62 3.02
CA LEU A 16 2.07 -4.89 4.46
C LEU A 16 1.99 -3.60 5.28
N GLU A 17 2.79 -2.58 4.94
CA GLU A 17 2.72 -1.28 5.61
C GLU A 17 1.34 -0.64 5.48
N GLN A 18 0.70 -0.74 4.32
CA GLN A 18 -0.67 -0.24 4.13
C GLN A 18 -1.69 -1.01 4.97
N ILE A 19 -1.55 -2.33 5.08
CA ILE A 19 -2.43 -3.16 5.92
C ILE A 19 -2.27 -2.78 7.40
N MET A 20 -1.03 -2.55 7.86
CA MET A 20 -0.76 -2.14 9.23
C MET A 20 -1.31 -0.75 9.54
N LEU A 21 -1.17 0.20 8.60
CA LEU A 21 -1.76 1.53 8.73
C LEU A 21 -3.29 1.47 8.81
N HIS A 22 -3.91 0.69 7.93
CA HIS A 22 -5.36 0.49 7.93
C HIS A 22 -5.84 -0.15 9.25
N LYS A 23 -5.13 -1.18 9.72
CA LYS A 23 -5.40 -1.80 11.04
C LYS A 23 -5.38 -0.75 12.14
N TRP A 24 -4.34 0.08 12.21
CA TRP A 24 -4.21 1.11 13.23
C TRP A 24 -5.39 2.09 13.18
N LEU A 25 -5.67 2.67 12.01
CA LEU A 25 -6.78 3.63 11.85
C LEU A 25 -8.15 3.04 12.21
N ALA A 26 -8.41 1.79 11.79
CA ALA A 26 -9.66 1.12 12.10
C ALA A 26 -9.77 0.77 13.60
N SER A 27 -8.67 0.37 14.24
CA SER A 27 -8.63 0.13 15.68
C SER A 27 -8.84 1.41 16.49
N GLU A 28 -8.27 2.53 16.07
CA GLU A 28 -8.54 3.86 16.66
C GLU A 28 -10.03 4.22 16.54
N SER A 29 -10.63 3.96 15.37
CA SER A 29 -12.05 4.26 15.15
C SER A 29 -12.99 3.37 15.97
N GLU A 30 -12.63 2.12 16.24
CA GLU A 30 -13.45 1.19 17.05
C GLU A 30 -13.13 1.25 18.55
N GLY A 31 -12.10 1.99 18.97
CA GLY A 31 -11.64 2.06 20.35
C GLY A 31 -11.09 0.73 20.88
N LYS A 32 -10.75 -0.21 20.00
CA LYS A 32 -10.19 -1.53 20.34
C LYS A 32 -9.41 -2.09 19.16
N ASP A 33 -8.49 -3.01 19.42
CA ASP A 33 -7.79 -3.68 18.33
C ASP A 33 -8.75 -4.55 17.49
N ILE A 34 -8.85 -4.27 16.20
CA ILE A 34 -9.65 -5.08 15.26
C ILE A 34 -8.94 -6.38 14.86
N GLY A 35 -7.63 -6.49 15.11
CA GLY A 35 -6.83 -7.65 14.76
C GLY A 35 -6.35 -7.66 13.31
N PHE A 36 -5.28 -8.42 13.05
CA PHE A 36 -4.61 -8.42 11.74
C PHE A 36 -5.46 -9.07 10.64
N GLU A 37 -6.07 -10.23 10.89
CA GLU A 37 -6.85 -10.93 9.86
C GLU A 37 -8.05 -10.11 9.36
N ARG A 38 -8.73 -9.41 10.28
CA ARG A 38 -9.85 -8.54 9.92
C ARG A 38 -9.38 -7.36 9.06
N ALA A 39 -8.32 -6.68 9.50
CA ALA A 39 -7.73 -5.57 8.75
C ALA A 39 -7.22 -6.02 7.37
N LEU A 40 -6.57 -7.18 7.28
CA LEU A 40 -6.08 -7.74 6.03
C LEU A 40 -7.22 -8.02 5.04
N ASN A 41 -8.29 -8.68 5.50
CA ASN A 41 -9.42 -9.01 4.64
C ASN A 41 -10.13 -7.74 4.13
N ASP A 42 -10.41 -6.79 5.03
CA ASP A 42 -11.04 -5.53 4.65
C ASP A 42 -10.17 -4.74 3.65
N TRP A 43 -8.89 -4.57 3.96
CA TRP A 43 -7.96 -3.85 3.10
C TRP A 43 -7.79 -4.51 1.72
N ALA A 44 -7.70 -5.84 1.69
CA ALA A 44 -7.58 -6.59 0.44
C ALA A 44 -8.82 -6.45 -0.46
N LEU A 45 -10.02 -6.38 0.13
CA LEU A 45 -11.28 -6.24 -0.60
C LEU A 45 -11.54 -4.81 -1.07
N ASN A 46 -11.26 -3.82 -0.22
CA ASN A 46 -11.72 -2.45 -0.44
C ASN A 46 -10.63 -1.48 -0.95
N HIS A 47 -9.35 -1.75 -0.66
CA HIS A 47 -8.27 -0.77 -0.85
C HIS A 47 -7.17 -1.21 -1.83
N ARG A 48 -6.78 -2.49 -1.82
CA ARG A 48 -5.62 -3.02 -2.56
C ARG A 48 -5.63 -2.66 -4.05
N ALA A 49 -6.79 -2.77 -4.71
CA ALA A 49 -6.90 -2.52 -6.15
C ALA A 49 -6.61 -1.06 -6.51
N ALA A 50 -7.12 -0.10 -5.73
CA ALA A 50 -6.87 1.32 -5.95
C ALA A 50 -5.40 1.66 -5.68
N TRP A 51 -4.86 1.21 -4.55
CA TRP A 51 -3.47 1.45 -4.17
C TRP A 51 -2.47 0.93 -5.22
N ARG A 52 -2.68 -0.28 -5.75
CA ARG A 52 -1.80 -0.81 -6.82
C ARG A 52 -1.87 0.00 -8.12
N ARG A 53 -3.04 0.56 -8.46
CA ARG A 53 -3.19 1.44 -9.64
C ARG A 53 -2.39 2.73 -9.46
N GLU A 54 -2.43 3.32 -8.27
CA GLU A 54 -1.68 4.53 -7.92
C GLU A 54 -0.17 4.29 -7.98
N GLN A 55 0.29 3.16 -7.42
CA GLN A 55 1.69 2.77 -7.47
C GLN A 55 2.20 2.57 -8.91
N ASN A 56 1.37 1.97 -9.78
CA ASN A 56 1.71 1.80 -11.19
C ASN A 56 1.67 3.12 -11.97
N ASN A 57 0.79 4.06 -11.62
CA ASN A 57 0.67 5.35 -12.31
C ASN A 57 1.77 6.34 -11.91
N GLY A 58 2.26 6.27 -10.66
CA GLY A 58 3.50 6.95 -10.23
C GLY A 58 4.76 6.45 -10.96
N GLN A 59 4.65 5.38 -11.76
CA GLN A 59 5.71 4.80 -12.56
C GLN A 59 5.72 5.29 -14.03
N LYS A 60 4.91 6.30 -14.41
CA LYS A 60 5.06 6.91 -15.74
C LYS A 60 6.47 7.52 -15.85
N PRO A 61 7.33 7.06 -16.78
CA PRO A 61 8.62 7.70 -16.99
C PRO A 61 8.36 9.13 -17.48
N ALA A 62 9.10 10.09 -16.90
CA ALA A 62 9.09 11.49 -17.34
C ALA A 62 9.32 11.56 -18.87
N PRO A 63 8.63 12.46 -19.60
CA PRO A 63 8.84 12.57 -21.04
C PRO A 63 10.31 12.88 -21.32
N ALA A 64 10.91 12.07 -22.21
CA ALA A 64 12.28 12.22 -22.64
C ALA A 64 12.51 13.66 -23.16
N ARG A 65 13.44 14.38 -22.53
CA ARG A 65 13.95 15.66 -23.04
C ARG A 65 14.53 15.39 -24.43
N LYS A 66 13.84 15.87 -25.47
CA LYS A 66 14.41 15.97 -26.83
C LYS A 66 15.40 17.13 -26.82
N GLY A 67 16.67 16.81 -27.06
CA GLY A 67 17.73 17.76 -27.43
C GLY A 67 18.02 17.62 -28.91
#